data_AF-A0A965YVU6-F1
#
_entry.id   AF-A0A965YVU6-F1
#
_cell.length_a   1.000
_cell.length_b   1.000
_cell.length_c   1.000
_cell.angle_alpha   90.00
_cell.angle_beta   90.00
_cell.angle_gamma   90.00
#
_symmetry.space_group_name_H-M   'P 1'
#
loop_
_entity.id
_entity.type
_entity.pdbx_description
1 polymer ?
#
loop_
_entity_poly.entity_id
_entity_poly.type
_entity_poly.pdbx_seq_one_letter_code
_entity_poly.pdbx_strand_id
1 'polypeptide(L)'
;QAGFGPLLNRRLDTIDLARKCIEAPKYGLSALAEHLGINFENHHRALCDAKATTEVLLHIFHHLPNEVQTIEQLIAFSRPQQQRKKKKEKKTTPDTSL
;
A
#
# COMPACT_ATOMS: atom_id res chain seq x y z
N GLN A 1 5.42 22.72 -6.34
CA GLN A 1 5.87 21.78 -7.40
C GLN A 1 7.24 22.26 -7.86
N ALA A 2 8.26 21.40 -7.98
CA ALA A 2 9.66 21.81 -8.16
C ALA A 2 10.06 22.15 -9.63
N GLY A 3 9.10 22.32 -10.55
CA GLY A 3 9.37 22.75 -11.93
C GLY A 3 9.87 21.67 -12.90
N PHE A 4 10.11 20.43 -12.46
CA PHE A 4 10.72 19.37 -13.29
C PHE A 4 9.74 18.53 -14.14
N GLY A 5 8.47 18.92 -14.25
CA GLY A 5 7.45 18.12 -14.95
C GLY A 5 7.04 16.83 -14.21
N PRO A 6 6.20 15.97 -14.82
CA PRO A 6 5.75 14.73 -14.22
C PRO A 6 6.80 13.62 -14.30
N LEU A 7 6.91 12.80 -13.26
CA LEU A 7 7.69 11.56 -13.30
C LEU A 7 6.94 10.52 -14.13
N LEU A 8 7.55 10.06 -15.21
CA LEU A 8 6.97 9.05 -16.12
C LEU A 8 7.44 7.62 -15.81
N ASN A 9 8.32 7.47 -14.81
CA ASN A 9 8.83 6.17 -14.40
C ASN A 9 7.71 5.34 -13.79
N ARG A 10 7.75 4.02 -14.04
CA ARG A 10 6.93 3.08 -13.29
C ARG A 10 7.30 3.19 -11.81
N ARG A 11 6.27 3.17 -10.95
CA ARG A 11 6.42 3.21 -9.51
C ARG A 11 5.75 1.98 -8.90
N LEU A 12 6.37 1.46 -7.86
CA LEU A 12 5.83 0.48 -6.95
C LEU A 12 5.89 1.06 -5.54
N ASP A 13 4.87 0.80 -4.73
CA ASP A 13 4.80 1.25 -3.34
C ASP A 13 4.72 0.02 -2.42
N THR A 14 5.72 -0.13 -1.55
CA THR A 14 5.82 -1.28 -0.64
C THR A 14 4.73 -1.26 0.42
N ILE A 15 4.20 -0.10 0.81
CA ILE A 15 3.09 -0.01 1.77
C ILE A 15 1.80 -0.52 1.12
N ASP A 16 1.54 -0.14 -0.13
CA ASP A 16 0.35 -0.60 -0.83
C ASP A 16 0.38 -2.11 -1.08
N LEU A 17 1.56 -2.67 -1.35
CA LEU A 17 1.74 -4.12 -1.41
C LEU A 17 1.57 -4.78 -0.03
N ALA A 18 2.19 -4.23 1.02
CA ALA A 18 2.10 -4.78 2.37
C ALA A 18 0.64 -4.93 2.82
N ARG A 19 -0.21 -3.93 2.56
CA ARG A 19 -1.66 -3.97 2.85
C ARG A 19 -2.43 -5.13 2.20
N LYS A 20 -1.89 -5.72 1.14
CA LYS A 20 -2.51 -6.84 0.43
C LYS A 20 -1.92 -8.20 0.78
N CYS A 21 -0.68 -8.21 1.28
CA CYS A 21 0.10 -9.43 1.48
C CYS A 21 0.34 -9.77 2.95
N ILE A 22 0.25 -8.80 3.86
CA ILE A 22 0.62 -8.95 5.26
C ILE A 22 -0.55 -8.46 6.10
N GLU A 23 -1.00 -9.26 7.06
CA GLU A 23 -2.00 -8.85 8.04
C GLU A 23 -1.32 -8.18 9.24
N ALA A 24 -1.25 -6.84 9.22
CA ALA A 24 -0.60 -6.05 10.27
C ALA A 24 -1.55 -5.02 10.90
N PRO A 25 -1.37 -4.67 12.20
CA PRO A 25 -2.19 -3.66 12.87
C PRO A 25 -1.97 -2.25 12.32
N LYS A 26 -0.76 -1.96 11.81
CA LYS A 26 -0.37 -0.68 11.19
C LYS A 26 0.64 -0.94 10.07
N TYR A 27 0.61 -0.11 9.04
CA TYR A 27 1.43 -0.28 7.81
C TYR A 27 2.51 0.79 7.60
N GLY A 28 2.85 1.56 8.63
CA GLY A 28 4.04 2.41 8.58
C GLY A 28 5.30 1.55 8.60
N LEU A 29 6.39 1.99 7.94
CA LEU A 29 7.62 1.20 7.82
C LEU A 29 8.14 0.68 9.17
N SER A 30 8.21 1.53 10.19
CA SER A 30 8.65 1.12 11.54
C SER A 30 7.73 0.09 12.18
N ALA A 31 6.41 0.23 12.00
CA ALA A 31 5.43 -0.70 12.55
C ALA A 31 5.47 -2.06 11.83
N LEU A 32 5.69 -2.06 10.51
CA LEU A 32 5.91 -3.29 9.74
C LEU A 32 7.23 -3.95 10.10
N ALA A 33 8.31 -3.18 10.25
CA ALA A 33 9.60 -3.70 10.67
C ALA A 33 9.51 -4.36 12.05
N GLU A 34 8.89 -3.69 13.02
CA GLU A 34 8.64 -4.27 14.36
C GLU A 34 7.76 -5.52 14.29
N HIS A 35 6.64 -5.46 13.54
CA HIS A 35 5.71 -6.57 13.40
C HIS A 35 6.37 -7.82 12.76
N LEU A 36 7.30 -7.62 11.83
CA LEU A 36 8.04 -8.69 11.16
C LEU A 36 9.35 -9.06 11.89
N GLY A 37 9.66 -8.44 13.03
CA GLY A 37 10.87 -8.72 13.80
C GLY A 37 12.17 -8.25 13.16
N ILE A 38 12.12 -7.22 12.32
CA ILE A 38 13.27 -6.67 11.59
C ILE A 38 13.97 -5.59 12.44
N ASN A 39 15.21 -5.83 12.85
CA ASN A 39 15.99 -4.94 13.71
C ASN A 39 17.11 -4.21 12.94
N PHE A 40 17.31 -2.92 13.20
CA PHE A 40 18.43 -2.14 12.65
C PHE A 40 19.03 -1.19 13.69
N GLU A 41 20.34 -1.02 13.65
CA GLU A 41 21.06 -0.01 14.42
C GLU A 41 20.95 1.36 13.74
N ASN A 42 20.51 2.38 14.49
CA ASN A 42 20.08 3.68 13.97
C ASN A 42 21.23 4.69 13.74
N HIS A 43 22.27 4.31 12.99
CA HIS A 43 23.38 5.22 12.67
C HIS A 43 23.11 6.12 11.44
N HIS A 44 22.39 5.61 10.43
CA HIS A 44 22.06 6.35 9.20
C HIS A 44 20.61 6.14 8.77
N ARG A 45 19.71 7.07 9.18
CA ARG A 45 18.26 6.94 9.01
C ARG A 45 17.83 6.48 7.61
N ALA A 46 18.28 7.17 6.56
CA ALA A 46 17.87 6.86 5.19
C ALA A 46 18.34 5.49 4.71
N LEU A 47 19.55 5.06 5.08
CA LEU A 47 20.06 3.74 4.76
C LEU A 47 19.31 2.65 5.53
N CYS A 48 19.02 2.89 6.81
CA CYS A 48 18.21 1.97 7.62
C CYS A 48 16.79 1.85 7.06
N ASP A 49 16.16 2.96 6.65
CA ASP A 49 14.84 2.95 6.02
C ASP A 49 14.85 2.15 4.70
N ALA A 50 15.90 2.32 3.88
CA ALA A 50 16.06 1.55 2.64
C ALA A 50 16.21 0.04 2.93
N LYS A 51 17.04 -0.34 3.90
CA LYS A 51 17.21 -1.74 4.32
C LYS A 51 15.91 -2.34 4.87
N ALA A 52 15.23 -1.62 5.75
CA ALA A 52 13.93 -2.03 6.28
C ALA A 52 12.91 -2.22 5.16
N THR A 53 12.89 -1.32 4.17
CA THR A 53 11.99 -1.41 3.03
C THR A 53 12.29 -2.65 2.18
N THR A 54 13.57 -3.00 1.99
CA THR A 54 13.99 -4.21 1.28
C THR A 54 13.51 -5.48 2.01
N GLU A 55 13.73 -5.58 3.32
CA GLU A 55 13.30 -6.74 4.11
C GLU A 55 11.77 -6.93 4.10
N VAL A 56 11.02 -5.83 4.21
CA VAL A 56 9.56 -5.83 4.06
C VAL A 56 9.15 -6.31 2.66
N LEU A 57 9.83 -5.83 1.60
CA LEU A 57 9.55 -6.24 0.23
C LEU A 57 9.81 -7.74 0.00
N LEU A 58 10.89 -8.29 0.57
CA LEU A 58 11.17 -9.72 0.49
C LEU A 58 10.07 -10.54 1.18
N HIS A 59 9.60 -10.11 2.36
CA HIS A 59 8.45 -10.73 3.02
C HIS A 59 7.19 -10.69 2.15
N ILE A 60 6.92 -9.57 1.48
CA ILE A 60 5.78 -9.45 0.56
C ILE A 60 5.86 -10.48 -0.56
N PHE A 61 7.04 -10.72 -1.14
CA PHE A 61 7.20 -11.69 -2.23
C PHE A 61 6.84 -13.11 -1.85
N HIS A 62 7.03 -13.51 -0.58
CA HIS A 62 6.58 -14.82 -0.07
C HIS A 62 5.06 -14.95 0.05
N HIS A 63 4.32 -13.84 0.01
CA HIS A 63 2.86 -13.77 0.18
C HIS A 63 2.15 -13.28 -1.09
N LEU A 64 2.84 -13.21 -2.22
CA LEU A 64 2.22 -12.86 -3.49
C LEU A 64 1.35 -14.03 -4.01
N PRO A 65 0.21 -13.72 -4.67
CA PRO A 65 -0.54 -14.72 -5.41
C PRO A 65 0.29 -15.31 -6.56
N ASN A 66 0.08 -16.59 -6.86
CA ASN A 66 0.80 -17.30 -7.93
C ASN A 66 0.59 -16.70 -9.33
N GLU A 67 -0.49 -15.94 -9.52
CA GLU A 67 -0.84 -15.26 -10.76
C GLU A 67 0.04 -14.03 -11.03
N VAL A 68 0.74 -13.50 -10.01
CA VAL A 68 1.63 -12.34 -10.13
C VAL A 68 3.03 -12.82 -10.52
N GLN A 69 3.32 -12.82 -11.83
CA GLN A 69 4.57 -13.34 -12.38
C GLN A 69 5.43 -12.29 -13.09
N THR A 70 4.87 -11.10 -13.33
CA THR A 70 5.52 -9.99 -14.02
C THR A 70 5.46 -8.71 -13.20
N ILE A 71 6.37 -7.77 -13.48
CA ILE A 71 6.39 -6.47 -12.80
C ILE A 71 5.12 -5.67 -13.12
N GLU A 72 4.58 -5.78 -14.34
CA GLU A 72 3.31 -5.16 -14.73
C GLU A 72 2.14 -5.70 -13.89
N GLN A 73 2.08 -7.02 -13.68
CA GLN A 73 1.08 -7.63 -12.80
C GLN A 73 1.28 -7.19 -11.35
N LEU A 74 2.52 -7.09 -10.88
CA LEU A 74 2.82 -6.63 -9.53
C LEU A 74 2.40 -5.17 -9.31
N ILE A 75 2.66 -4.30 -10.28
CA ILE A 75 2.21 -2.90 -10.28
C ILE A 75 0.68 -2.81 -10.32
N ALA A 76 0.03 -3.65 -11.12
CA ALA A 76 -1.43 -3.70 -11.15
C ALA A 76 -2.00 -4.20 -9.80
N PHE A 77 -1.37 -5.23 -9.24
CA PHE A 77 -1.70 -5.80 -7.94
C PHE A 77 -1.49 -4.80 -6.81
N SER A 78 -0.48 -3.93 -6.84
CA SER A 78 -0.25 -2.95 -5.76
C SER A 78 -1.32 -1.86 -5.70
N ARG A 79 -2.07 -1.59 -6.78
CA ARG A 79 -2.99 -0.44 -6.82
C ARG A 79 -4.05 -0.55 -5.72
N PRO A 80 -4.26 0.51 -4.91
CA PRO A 80 -5.31 0.51 -3.89
C PRO A 80 -6.68 0.40 -4.57
N GLN A 81 -7.53 -0.48 -4.05
CA GLN A 81 -8.86 -0.67 -4.59
C GLN A 81 -9.69 0.59 -4.27
N GLN A 82 -10.12 1.32 -5.30
CA GLN A 82 -10.93 2.51 -5.09
C GLN A 82 -12.21 2.11 -4.35
N GLN A 83 -12.41 2.67 -3.15
CA GLN A 83 -13.69 2.52 -2.46
C GLN A 83 -14.78 3.08 -3.38
N ARG A 84 -15.62 2.20 -3.93
CA ARG A 84 -16.80 2.63 -4.69
C ARG A 84 -17.64 3.52 -3.76
N LYS A 85 -17.71 4.82 -4.04
CA LYS A 85 -18.64 5.72 -3.34
C LYS A 85 -20.04 5.14 -3.50
N LYS A 86 -20.64 4.64 -2.41
CA LYS A 86 -22.05 4.23 -2.41
C LYS A 86 -22.88 5.43 -2.89
N LYS A 87 -23.58 5.32 -4.02
CA LYS A 87 -24.60 6.29 -4.43
C LYS A 87 -25.61 6.36 -3.29
N LYS A 88 -25.76 7.52 -2.64
CA LYS A 88 -26.86 7.74 -1.69
C LYS A 88 -28.17 7.66 -2.48
N GLU A 89 -28.98 6.65 -2.22
CA GLU A 89 -30.37 6.63 -2.67
C GLU A 89 -31.10 7.82 -2.03
N LYS A 90 -31.73 8.66 -2.86
CA LYS A 90 -32.60 9.73 -2.38
C LYS A 90 -33.87 9.08 -1.82
N LYS A 91 -34.08 9.14 -0.50
CA LYS A 91 -35.38 8.80 0.09
C LYS A 91 -36.39 9.86 -0.35
N THR A 92 -37.33 9.49 -1.21
CA THR A 92 -38.58 10.22 -1.43
C THR A 92 -39.42 10.13 -0.16
N THR A 93 -39.63 11.26 0.51
CA THR A 93 -40.60 11.39 1.59
C THR A 93 -42.01 11.29 1.02
N PRO A 94 -42.91 10.45 1.57
CA PRO A 94 -44.32 10.52 1.23
C PRO A 94 -44.92 11.80 1.81
N ASP A 95 -45.63 12.53 0.95
CA ASP A 95 -46.46 13.68 1.27
C ASP A 95 -47.69 13.18 2.06
N THR A 96 -47.76 13.50 3.36
CA THR A 96 -48.97 13.29 4.15
C THR A 96 -49.54 14.66 4.49
N SER A 97 -50.32 15.19 3.56
CA SER A 97 -51.24 16.29 3.79
C SER A 97 -52.62 15.70 4.12
N LEU A 98 -52.99 15.64 5.41
CA LEU A 98 -54.37 15.69 5.94
C LEU A 98 -54.32 16.16 7.41
#